data_AF-A0A2S4Z4U6-F1
#
_entry.id   AF-A0A2S4Z4U6-F1
#
_cell.length_a   1.000
_cell.length_b   1.000
_cell.length_c   1.000
_cell.angle_alpha   90.00
_cell.angle_beta   90.00
_cell.angle_gamma   90.00
#
_symmetry.space_group_name_H-M   'P 1'
#
loop_
_entity.id
_entity.type
_entity.pdbx_description
1 polymer ?
#
loop_
_entity_poly.entity_id
_entity_poly.type
_entity_poly.pdbx_seq_one_letter_code
_entity_poly.pdbx_strand_id
1 'polypeptide(L)'
;MSKKTFEELFTELQHKAANGDPATSRTAELVGKGVHAIGKKVVEEAAEVWMAAEYEGKEAAAEEISQLLYHVQVMMVARGISLDDVYAHL
;
A
#
# COMPACT_ATOMS: atom_id res chain seq x y z
N MET A 1 11.87 16.25 -3.19
CA MET A 1 11.73 14.93 -3.86
C MET A 1 10.52 15.01 -4.78
N SER A 2 10.61 14.50 -6.01
CA SER A 2 9.45 14.45 -6.91
C SER A 2 8.35 13.60 -6.27
N LYS A 3 7.11 14.09 -6.25
CA LYS A 3 5.95 13.29 -5.85
C LYS A 3 5.76 12.19 -6.90
N LYS A 4 5.58 10.95 -6.47
CA LYS A 4 5.32 9.82 -7.36
C LYS A 4 3.83 9.77 -7.70
N THR A 5 3.49 9.36 -8.91
CA THR A 5 2.11 9.01 -9.24
C THR A 5 1.72 7.67 -8.63
N PHE A 6 0.44 7.32 -8.70
CA PHE A 6 -0.06 6.05 -8.19
C PHE A 6 0.55 4.87 -8.95
N GLU A 7 0.72 5.01 -10.26
CA GLU A 7 1.30 4.05 -11.20
C GLU A 7 2.81 3.88 -11.00
N GLU A 8 3.52 4.99 -10.78
CA GLU A 8 4.95 4.96 -10.47
C GLU A 8 5.22 4.23 -9.15
N LEU A 9 4.39 4.48 -8.13
CA LEU A 9 4.46 3.72 -6.88
C LEU A 9 4.21 2.24 -7.14
N PHE A 10 3.16 1.87 -7.86
CA PHE A 10 2.82 0.47 -8.13
C PHE A 10 3.93 -0.26 -8.87
N THR A 11 4.54 0.39 -9.86
CA THR A 11 5.69 -0.13 -10.61
C THR A 11 6.89 -0.38 -9.69
N GLU A 12 7.18 0.55 -8.78
CA GLU A 12 8.25 0.38 -7.79
C GLU A 12 7.96 -0.76 -6.82
N LEU A 13 6.72 -0.91 -6.37
CA LEU A 13 6.34 -1.98 -5.45
C LEU A 13 6.47 -3.36 -6.08
N GLN A 14 6.10 -3.51 -7.36
CA GLN A 14 6.36 -4.74 -8.12
C GLN A 14 7.85 -5.05 -8.18
N HIS A 15 8.69 -4.06 -8.50
CA HIS A 15 10.14 -4.23 -8.54
C HIS A 15 10.71 -4.63 -7.18
N LYS A 16 10.28 -3.96 -6.09
CA LYS A 16 10.72 -4.28 -4.73
C LYS A 16 10.26 -5.65 -4.26
N ALA A 17 9.05 -6.08 -4.64
CA ALA A 17 8.55 -7.41 -4.30
C ALA A 17 9.33 -8.51 -5.01
N ALA A 18 9.71 -8.30 -6.28
CA ALA A 18 10.45 -9.26 -7.08
C ALA A 18 11.94 -9.34 -6.71
N ASN A 19 12.57 -8.18 -6.45
CA ASN A 19 14.04 -8.07 -6.37
C ASN A 19 14.56 -7.57 -5.02
N GLY A 20 13.69 -7.11 -4.12
CA GLY A 20 14.09 -6.51 -2.85
C GLY A 20 14.47 -7.58 -1.82
N ASP A 21 15.47 -7.26 -0.99
CA ASP A 21 15.81 -8.05 0.19
C ASP A 21 14.74 -7.84 1.28
N PRO A 22 14.04 -8.90 1.75
CA PRO A 22 13.08 -8.81 2.85
C PRO A 22 13.63 -8.19 4.15
N ALA A 23 14.94 -8.21 4.38
CA ALA A 23 15.55 -7.59 5.57
C ALA A 23 15.61 -6.06 5.49
N THR A 24 15.53 -5.47 4.29
CA THR A 24 15.70 -4.03 4.06
C THR A 24 14.54 -3.38 3.30
N SER A 25 13.70 -4.18 2.63
CA SER A 25 12.53 -3.73 1.88
C SER A 25 11.25 -4.17 2.57
N ARG A 26 10.52 -3.22 3.18
CA ARG A 26 9.20 -3.46 3.80
C ARG A 26 8.23 -4.13 2.81
N THR A 27 8.29 -3.78 1.53
CA THR A 27 7.46 -4.40 0.49
C THR A 27 7.80 -5.87 0.30
N ALA A 28 9.09 -6.22 0.17
CA ALA A 28 9.54 -7.61 0.02
C ALA A 28 9.20 -8.43 1.28
N GLU A 29 9.40 -7.84 2.45
CA GLU A 29 9.04 -8.43 3.74
C GLU A 29 7.54 -8.78 3.82
N LEU A 30 6.67 -7.81 3.51
CA LEU A 30 5.22 -7.99 3.59
C LEU A 30 4.72 -9.02 2.58
N VAL A 31 5.21 -8.99 1.34
CA VAL A 31 4.90 -10.00 0.33
C VAL A 31 5.36 -11.38 0.78
N GLY A 32 6.56 -11.49 1.36
CA GLY A 32 7.08 -12.73 1.94
C GLY A 32 6.26 -13.25 3.12
N LYS A 33 5.68 -12.37 3.94
CA LYS A 33 4.75 -12.71 5.03
C LYS A 33 3.35 -13.11 4.54
N GLY A 34 3.01 -12.78 3.30
CA GLY A 34 1.80 -13.20 2.61
C GLY A 34 0.54 -12.41 2.95
N VAL A 35 -0.55 -12.81 2.29
CA VAL A 35 -1.84 -12.09 2.24
C VAL A 35 -2.41 -11.75 3.62
N HIS A 36 -2.31 -12.67 4.60
CA HIS A 36 -2.88 -12.43 5.93
C HIS A 36 -2.18 -11.27 6.67
N ALA A 37 -0.85 -11.17 6.56
CA ALA A 37 -0.09 -10.08 7.18
C ALA A 37 -0.40 -8.73 6.51
N ILE A 38 -0.48 -8.71 5.18
CA ILE A 38 -0.83 -7.50 4.42
C ILE A 38 -2.26 -7.07 4.75
N GLY A 39 -3.21 -8.01 4.81
CA GLY A 39 -4.62 -7.74 5.12
C GLY A 39 -4.82 -7.12 6.50
N LYS A 40 -4.04 -7.56 7.51
CA LYS A 40 -4.05 -6.91 8.83
C LYS A 40 -3.67 -5.43 8.75
N LYS A 41 -2.61 -5.11 7.99
CA LYS A 41 -2.21 -3.72 7.79
C LYS A 41 -3.28 -2.91 7.04
N VAL A 42 -3.89 -3.46 5.97
CA VAL A 42 -4.98 -2.76 5.27
C VAL A 42 -6.13 -2.40 6.22
N VAL A 43 -6.52 -3.31 7.13
CA VAL A 43 -7.59 -3.05 8.11
C VAL A 43 -7.17 -2.02 9.16
N GLU A 44 -5.92 -2.09 9.64
CA GLU A 44 -5.33 -1.15 10.59
C GLU A 44 -5.35 0.28 10.02
N GLU A 45 -4.77 0.47 8.83
CA GLU A 45 -4.72 1.79 8.18
C GLU A 45 -6.12 2.31 7.83
N ALA A 46 -7.07 1.43 7.49
CA ALA A 46 -8.45 1.85 7.23
C ALA A 46 -9.12 2.42 8.50
N ALA A 47 -8.81 1.86 9.68
CA ALA A 47 -9.28 2.40 10.94
C ALA A 47 -8.58 3.74 11.26
N GLU A 48 -7.26 3.83 11.03
CA GLU A 48 -6.48 5.05 11.25
C GLU A 48 -6.92 6.19 10.32
N VAL A 49 -7.20 5.91 9.04
CA VAL A 49 -7.78 6.89 8.10
C VAL A 49 -9.08 7.48 8.64
N TRP A 50 -9.99 6.65 9.16
CA TRP A 50 -11.24 7.14 9.72
C TRP A 50 -10.99 7.99 10.97
N MET A 51 -10.16 7.50 11.89
CA MET A 51 -9.84 8.22 13.12
C MET A 51 -9.17 9.57 12.83
N ALA A 52 -8.19 9.61 11.94
CA ALA A 52 -7.47 10.83 11.60
C ALA A 52 -8.36 11.85 10.87
N ALA A 53 -9.24 11.37 9.98
CA ALA A 53 -10.20 12.22 9.27
C ALA A 53 -11.22 12.88 10.23
N GLU A 54 -11.62 12.18 11.28
CA GLU A 54 -12.60 12.69 12.26
C GLU A 54 -11.93 13.54 13.36
N TYR A 55 -10.73 13.19 13.80
CA TYR A 55 -10.16 13.69 15.05
C TYR A 55 -8.80 14.39 14.95
N GLU A 56 -8.03 14.20 13.87
CA GLU A 56 -6.61 14.62 13.82
C GLU A 56 -6.30 15.65 12.72
N GLY A 57 -7.20 15.80 11.74
CA GLY A 57 -7.14 16.85 10.74
C GLY A 57 -6.47 16.43 9.44
N LYS A 58 -6.30 17.41 8.54
CA LYS A 58 -6.01 17.18 7.13
C LYS A 58 -4.66 16.48 6.90
N GLU A 59 -3.62 16.93 7.58
CA GLU A 59 -2.26 16.42 7.41
C GLU A 59 -2.15 14.96 7.88
N ALA A 60 -2.66 14.65 9.07
CA ALA A 60 -2.70 13.29 9.61
C ALA A 60 -3.55 12.36 8.72
N ALA A 61 -4.75 12.80 8.31
CA ALA A 61 -5.58 12.00 7.41
C ALA A 61 -4.90 11.72 6.07
N ALA A 62 -4.16 12.69 5.51
CA ALA A 62 -3.41 12.49 4.27
C ALA A 62 -2.25 11.49 4.45
N GLU A 63 -1.61 11.46 5.61
CA GLU A 63 -0.59 10.49 5.96
C GLU A 63 -1.17 9.07 5.98
N GLU A 64 -2.28 8.85 6.72
CA GLU A 64 -2.89 7.52 6.80
C GLU A 64 -3.50 7.05 5.48
N ILE A 65 -4.08 7.97 4.69
CA ILE A 65 -4.53 7.62 3.34
C ILE A 65 -3.34 7.15 2.48
N SER A 66 -2.18 7.78 2.62
CA SER A 66 -0.99 7.36 1.87
C SER A 66 -0.52 5.96 2.27
N GLN A 67 -0.59 5.61 3.56
CA GLN A 67 -0.24 4.28 4.07
C GLN A 67 -1.25 3.22 3.60
N LEU A 68 -2.54 3.52 3.66
CA LEU A 68 -3.60 2.65 3.16
C LEU A 68 -3.41 2.35 1.67
N LEU A 69 -3.17 3.38 0.85
CA LEU A 69 -2.93 3.21 -0.60
C LEU A 69 -1.68 2.37 -0.87
N TYR A 70 -0.60 2.56 -0.10
CA TYR A 70 0.59 1.71 -0.17
C TYR A 70 0.23 0.24 0.13
N HIS A 71 -0.47 -0.03 1.24
CA HIS A 71 -0.79 -1.39 1.66
C HIS A 71 -1.78 -2.10 0.72
N VAL A 72 -2.73 -1.37 0.13
CA VAL A 72 -3.61 -1.88 -0.93
C VAL A 72 -2.81 -2.26 -2.17
N GLN A 73 -1.88 -1.41 -2.63
CA GLN A 73 -1.02 -1.75 -3.76
C GLN A 73 -0.10 -2.94 -3.46
N VAL A 74 0.42 -3.08 -2.24
CA VAL A 74 1.19 -4.29 -1.83
C VAL A 74 0.31 -5.54 -1.86
N MET A 75 -0.97 -5.45 -1.47
CA MET A 75 -1.92 -6.55 -1.59
C MET A 75 -2.14 -6.92 -3.06
N MET A 76 -2.30 -5.93 -3.94
CA MET A 76 -2.42 -6.16 -5.38
C MET A 76 -1.23 -6.95 -5.93
N VAL A 77 0.01 -6.53 -5.59
CA VAL A 77 1.23 -7.26 -5.97
C VAL A 77 1.23 -8.69 -5.44
N ALA A 78 0.90 -8.91 -4.17
CA ALA A 78 0.86 -10.24 -3.56
C ALA A 78 -0.21 -11.16 -4.16
N ARG A 79 -1.25 -10.60 -4.79
CA ARG A 79 -2.35 -11.33 -5.43
C ARG A 79 -2.26 -11.39 -6.95
N GLY A 80 -1.28 -10.72 -7.56
CA GLY A 80 -1.15 -10.62 -9.01
C GLY A 80 -2.28 -9.83 -9.67
N ILE A 81 -2.83 -8.83 -8.97
CA ILE A 81 -3.87 -7.94 -9.49
C ILE A 81 -3.19 -6.72 -10.11
N SER A 82 -3.47 -6.41 -11.37
CA SER A 82 -2.92 -5.24 -12.06
C SER A 82 -3.71 -3.96 -11.74
N LEU A 83 -3.14 -2.80 -12.10
CA LEU A 83 -3.89 -1.54 -12.05
C LEU A 83 -5.08 -1.55 -12.99
N ASP A 84 -4.94 -2.13 -14.19
CA ASP A 84 -6.02 -2.24 -15.17
C ASP A 84 -7.20 -3.06 -14.62
N ASP A 85 -6.92 -4.15 -13.90
CA ASP A 85 -7.96 -4.95 -13.23
C ASP A 85 -8.77 -4.10 -12.23
N VAL A 86 -8.12 -3.20 -11.48
CA VAL A 86 -8.79 -2.32 -10.52
C VAL A 86 -9.49 -1.16 -11.23
N TYR A 87 -8.85 -0.54 -12.20
CA TYR A 87 -9.37 0.61 -12.94
C TYR A 87 -10.58 0.26 -13.81
N ALA A 88 -10.73 -1.00 -14.22
CA ALA A 88 -11.94 -1.48 -14.88
C ALA A 88 -13.21 -1.40 -14.01
N HIS A 89 -13.08 -1.13 -12.70
CA HIS A 89 -14.17 -1.01 -11.74
C HIS A 89 -14.41 0.41 -11.20
N LEU A 90 -13.68 1.42 -11.72
CA LEU A 90 -13.80 2.82 -11.34
C LEU A 90 -14.61 3.62 -12.37
#